data_AF-A0A5E7XW96-F1
#
_entry.id   AF-A0A5E7XW96-F1
#
_cell.length_a   1.000
_cell.length_b   1.000
_cell.length_c   1.000
_cell.angle_alpha   90.00
_cell.angle_beta   90.00
_cell.angle_gamma   90.00
#
_symmetry.space_group_name_H-M   'P 1'
#
loop_
_entity.id
_entity.type
_entity.pdbx_description
1 polymer ?
#
loop_
_entity_poly.entity_id
_entity_poly.type
_entity_poly.pdbx_seq_one_letter_code
_entity_poly.pdbx_strand_id
1 'polypeptide(L)'
;MVGIIMMAHGFQRLYYGTVADFGGYLDSLGLMIGTHIAWGITLFELVGGITLAFGFFQKWISLTWLLVIVPGIFLVHLPNGWYVVGPSTGGAEYSCLMWFA
;
A
#
# COMPACT_ATOMS: atom_id res chain seq x y z
N MET A 1 14.01 6.29 -1.97
CA MET A 1 13.94 4.90 -1.46
C MET A 1 12.50 4.44 -1.29
N VAL A 2 11.63 5.23 -0.64
CA VAL A 2 10.20 4.92 -0.43
C VAL A 2 9.45 4.48 -1.69
N GLY A 3 9.63 5.17 -2.83
CA GLY A 3 8.99 4.79 -4.09
C GLY A 3 9.32 3.37 -4.57
N ILE A 4 10.56 2.90 -4.35
CA ILE A 4 10.97 1.54 -4.71
C ILE A 4 10.33 0.52 -3.76
N ILE A 5 10.22 0.84 -2.46
CA ILE A 5 9.58 -0.02 -1.47
C ILE A 5 8.09 -0.21 -1.81
N MET A 6 7.39 0.88 -2.09
CA MET A 6 5.98 0.82 -2.44
C MET A 6 5.77 0.13 -3.80
N MET A 7 6.67 0.31 -4.78
CA MET A 7 6.63 -0.46 -6.02
C MET A 7 6.76 -1.97 -5.75
N ALA A 8 7.67 -2.38 -4.86
CA ALA A 8 7.83 -3.79 -4.48
C ALA A 8 6.57 -4.34 -3.79
N HIS A 9 5.90 -3.51 -2.97
CA HIS A 9 4.63 -3.85 -2.32
C HIS A 9 3.50 -4.10 -3.33
N GLY A 10 3.32 -3.21 -4.30
CA GLY A 10 2.36 -3.38 -5.39
C GLY A 10 2.70 -4.58 -6.27
N PHE A 11 3.99 -4.79 -6.55
CA PHE A 11 4.47 -5.92 -7.33
C PHE A 11 4.18 -7.26 -6.64
N GLN A 12 4.34 -7.37 -5.31
CA GLN A 12 3.97 -8.59 -4.59
C GLN A 12 2.51 -8.97 -4.82
N ARG A 13 1.59 -7.99 -4.77
CA ARG A 13 0.16 -8.26 -5.03
C ARG A 13 -0.09 -8.81 -6.43
N LEU A 14 0.64 -8.34 -7.44
CA LEU A 14 0.55 -8.91 -8.79
C LEU A 14 1.18 -10.30 -8.87
N TYR A 15 2.39 -10.46 -8.32
CA TYR A 15 3.16 -11.69 -8.41
C TYR A 15 2.44 -12.88 -7.78
N TYR A 16 1.78 -12.68 -6.63
CA TYR A 16 1.00 -13.71 -5.95
C TYR A 16 -0.48 -13.75 -6.39
N GLY A 17 -0.93 -12.86 -7.27
CA GLY A 17 -2.31 -12.82 -7.74
C GLY A 17 -3.34 -12.40 -6.68
N THR A 18 -2.92 -11.70 -5.62
CA THR A 18 -3.75 -11.41 -4.43
C THR A 18 -4.51 -10.09 -4.51
N VAL A 19 -4.56 -9.44 -5.67
CA VAL A 19 -5.29 -8.16 -5.84
C VAL A 19 -6.78 -8.33 -5.55
N ALA A 20 -7.39 -9.41 -6.04
CA ALA A 20 -8.80 -9.70 -5.78
C ALA A 20 -9.07 -10.05 -4.32
N ASP A 21 -8.18 -10.79 -3.66
CA ASP A 21 -8.30 -11.13 -2.24
C ASP A 21 -8.24 -9.87 -1.37
N PHE A 22 -7.31 -8.95 -1.66
CA PHE A 22 -7.26 -7.65 -0.99
C PHE A 22 -8.53 -6.83 -1.27
N GLY A 23 -9.06 -6.90 -2.48
CA GLY A 23 -10.35 -6.30 -2.82
C GLY A 23 -11.50 -6.84 -1.98
N GLY A 24 -11.62 -8.16 -1.86
CA GLY A 24 -12.62 -8.82 -1.03
C GLY A 24 -12.49 -8.47 0.45
N TYR A 25 -11.26 -8.32 0.94
CA TYR A 25 -11.01 -7.80 2.29
C TYR A 25 -11.55 -6.38 2.46
N LEU A 26 -11.28 -5.47 1.53
CA LEU A 26 -11.82 -4.11 1.56
C LEU A 26 -13.35 -4.09 1.49
N ASP A 27 -13.97 -4.98 0.71
CA ASP A 27 -15.42 -5.14 0.66
C ASP A 27 -16.00 -5.65 1.99
N SER A 28 -15.29 -6.52 2.70
CA SER A 28 -15.67 -6.97 4.04
C SER A 28 -15.69 -5.84 5.08
N LEU A 29 -14.96 -4.75 4.83
CA LEU A 29 -14.97 -3.52 5.62
C LEU A 29 -16.07 -2.53 5.21
N GLY A 30 -16.90 -2.87 4.21
CA GLY A 30 -18.03 -2.08 3.76
C GLY A 30 -17.74 -1.09 2.63
N LEU A 31 -16.57 -1.17 1.96
CA LEU A 31 -16.23 -0.28 0.85
C LEU A 31 -17.03 -0.57 -0.45
N MET A 32 -17.56 -1.79 -0.61
CA MET A 32 -18.43 -2.26 -1.71
C MET A 32 -17.87 -2.15 -3.15
N ILE A 33 -16.70 -1.54 -3.33
CA ILE A 33 -15.92 -1.45 -4.57
C ILE A 33 -14.45 -1.83 -4.35
N GLY A 34 -14.18 -2.67 -3.36
CA GLY A 34 -12.87 -3.01 -2.83
C GLY A 34 -11.91 -3.51 -3.90
N THR A 35 -12.36 -4.35 -4.84
CA THR A 35 -11.51 -4.82 -5.95
C THR A 35 -11.01 -3.68 -6.85
N HIS A 36 -11.84 -2.66 -7.11
CA HIS A 36 -11.43 -1.49 -7.90
C HIS A 36 -10.44 -0.63 -7.13
N ILE A 37 -10.65 -0.45 -5.83
CA ILE A 37 -9.71 0.25 -4.94
C ILE A 37 -8.37 -0.50 -4.90
N ALA A 38 -8.40 -1.82 -4.75
CA ALA A 38 -7.21 -2.67 -4.73
C ALA A 38 -6.37 -2.50 -6.00
N TRP A 39 -7.00 -2.56 -7.18
CA TRP A 39 -6.33 -2.30 -8.45
C TRP A 39 -5.78 -0.87 -8.55
N GLY A 40 -6.57 0.13 -8.15
CA GLY A 40 -6.14 1.52 -8.14
C GLY A 40 -4.87 1.73 -7.29
N ILE A 41 -4.84 1.17 -6.08
CA ILE A 41 -3.66 1.24 -5.20
C ILE A 41 -2.49 0.49 -5.83
N THR A 42 -2.69 -0.74 -6.32
CA THR A 42 -1.61 -1.55 -6.93
C THR A 42 -0.97 -0.84 -8.11
N LEU A 43 -1.77 -0.31 -9.04
CA LEU A 43 -1.25 0.41 -10.20
C LEU A 43 -0.58 1.73 -9.80
N PHE A 44 -1.15 2.45 -8.83
CA PHE A 44 -0.55 3.67 -8.30
C PHE A 44 0.81 3.40 -7.65
N GLU A 45 0.95 2.33 -6.88
CA GLU A 45 2.23 1.96 -6.26
C GLU A 45 3.32 1.64 -7.28
N LEU A 46 2.96 0.93 -8.35
CA LEU A 46 3.88 0.59 -9.43
C LEU A 46 4.30 1.83 -10.23
N VAL A 47 3.33 2.55 -10.78
CA VAL A 47 3.58 3.71 -11.65
C VAL A 47 4.15 4.88 -10.85
N GLY A 48 3.59 5.15 -9.68
CA GLY A 48 4.06 6.18 -8.76
C GLY A 48 5.47 5.89 -8.26
N GLY A 49 5.79 4.62 -7.97
CA GLY A 49 7.14 4.19 -7.57
C GLY A 49 8.18 4.44 -8.65
N ILE A 50 7.88 4.04 -9.89
CA ILE A 50 8.74 4.30 -11.06
C ILE A 50 8.91 5.81 -11.27
N THR A 51 7.80 6.55 -11.29
CA THR A 51 7.80 8.01 -11.55
C THR A 51 8.59 8.77 -10.48
N LEU A 52 8.43 8.38 -9.21
CA LEU A 52 9.16 8.97 -8.10
C LEU A 52 10.66 8.61 -8.14
N ALA A 53 11.01 7.39 -8.57
CA ALA A 53 12.40 6.97 -8.73
C ALA A 53 13.16 7.82 -9.77
N PHE A 54 12.46 8.30 -10.81
CA PHE A 54 12.99 9.25 -11.78
C PHE A 54 12.88 10.73 -11.36
N GLY A 55 12.33 11.01 -10.18
CA GLY A 55 12.26 12.35 -9.61
C GLY A 55 11.11 13.23 -10.12
N PHE A 56 10.11 12.65 -10.81
CA PHE A 56 8.97 13.42 -11.32
C PHE A 56 7.80 13.46 -10.32
N PHE A 57 7.02 14.54 -10.37
CA PHE A 57 5.78 14.75 -9.60
C PHE A 57 5.87 14.44 -8.09
N GLN A 58 7.06 14.57 -7.49
CA GLN A 58 7.36 14.12 -6.13
C GLN A 58 6.32 14.58 -5.10
N LYS A 59 6.01 15.88 -5.09
CA LYS A 59 5.01 16.46 -4.18
C LYS A 59 3.64 15.79 -4.31
N TRP A 60 3.15 15.61 -5.54
CA TRP A 60 1.80 15.10 -5.79
C TRP A 60 1.71 13.61 -5.50
N ILE A 61 2.70 12.84 -5.93
CA ILE A 61 2.78 11.41 -5.65
C ILE A 61 2.86 11.15 -4.14
N SER A 62 3.68 11.89 -3.41
CA SER A 62 3.77 11.76 -1.94
C SER A 62 2.45 12.11 -1.24
N LEU A 63 1.74 13.16 -1.69
CA LEU A 63 0.42 13.51 -1.15
C LEU A 63 -0.60 12.40 -1.41
N THR A 64 -0.63 11.83 -2.61
CA THR A 64 -1.53 10.71 -2.92
C THR A 64 -1.17 9.47 -2.12
N TRP A 65 0.12 9.20 -1.86
CA TRP A 65 0.53 8.08 -1.01
C TRP A 65 0.03 8.22 0.42
N LEU A 66 0.00 9.43 0.96
CA LEU A 66 -0.55 9.68 2.29
C LEU A 66 -2.00 9.20 2.39
N LEU A 67 -2.80 9.45 1.34
CA LEU A 67 -4.20 9.03 1.25
C LEU A 67 -4.38 7.51 1.17
N VAL A 68 -3.32 6.78 0.82
CA VAL A 68 -3.30 5.31 0.77
C VAL A 68 -2.77 4.72 2.07
N ILE A 69 -1.63 5.22 2.55
CA ILE A 69 -0.91 4.69 3.71
C ILE A 69 -1.72 4.92 4.99
N VAL A 70 -2.33 6.09 5.17
CA VAL A 70 -3.08 6.39 6.40
C VAL A 70 -4.25 5.40 6.57
N PRO A 71 -5.16 5.22 5.59
CA PRO A 71 -6.18 4.18 5.69
C PRO A 71 -5.58 2.78 5.78
N GLY A 72 -4.51 2.48 5.04
CA GLY A 72 -3.83 1.19 5.11
C GLY A 72 -3.35 0.84 6.53
N ILE A 73 -2.83 1.82 7.27
CA ILE A 73 -2.46 1.64 8.68
C ILE A 73 -3.69 1.27 9.50
N PHE A 74 -4.75 2.08 9.47
CA PHE A 74 -5.89 1.86 10.37
C PHE A 74 -6.76 0.67 10.00
N LEU A 75 -6.93 0.41 8.72
CA LEU A 75 -7.82 -0.63 8.22
C LEU A 75 -7.12 -1.99 8.15
N VAL A 76 -5.83 -2.04 7.77
CA VAL A 76 -5.14 -3.30 7.47
C VAL A 76 -4.11 -3.66 8.54
N HIS A 77 -3.22 -2.74 8.90
CA HIS A 77 -2.02 -3.08 9.67
C HIS A 77 -2.19 -2.97 11.18
N LEU A 78 -2.78 -1.89 11.67
CA LEU A 78 -2.98 -1.64 13.09
C LEU A 78 -3.82 -2.72 13.79
N PRO A 79 -4.84 -3.33 13.14
CA PRO A 79 -5.53 -4.50 13.71
C PRO A 79 -4.61 -5.71 13.99
N ASN A 80 -3.48 -5.83 13.27
CA ASN A 80 -2.49 -6.88 13.48
C ASN A 80 -1.44 -6.52 14.56
N GLY A 81 -1.57 -5.36 15.21
CA GLY A 81 -0.64 -4.86 16.23
C GLY A 81 0.47 -3.96 15.68
N TRP A 82 1.51 -3.77 16.49
CA TRP A 82 2.62 -2.86 16.14
C TRP A 82 3.66 -3.53 15.24
N TYR A 83 4.24 -4.64 15.69
CA TYR A 83 5.41 -5.24 15.05
C TYR A 83 5.08 -5.97 13.75
N VAL A 84 6.02 -5.93 12.81
CA VAL A 84 6.01 -6.82 11.65
C VAL A 84 6.89 -8.02 11.92
N VAL A 85 6.30 -9.21 11.94
CA VAL A 85 7.03 -10.47 12.14
C VAL A 85 6.68 -11.42 11.01
N GLY A 86 7.60 -11.55 10.06
CA GLY A 86 7.44 -12.42 8.89
C GLY A 86 6.59 -11.83 7.76
N PRO A 87 6.43 -12.57 6.66
CA PRO A 87 5.88 -12.05 5.40
C PRO A 87 4.34 -11.93 5.36
N SER A 88 3.60 -12.59 6.26
CA SER A 88 2.13 -12.76 6.15
C SER A 88 1.30 -12.07 7.23
N THR A 89 1.93 -11.65 8.34
CA THR A 89 1.28 -10.96 9.46
C THR A 89 2.06 -9.70 9.77
N GLY A 90 1.67 -8.60 9.13
CA GLY A 90 2.34 -7.31 9.26
C GLY A 90 1.53 -6.31 10.08
N GLY A 91 2.06 -5.93 11.24
CA GLY A 91 1.63 -4.76 12.02
C GLY A 91 2.01 -3.41 11.38
N ALA A 92 1.78 -2.32 12.11
CA ALA A 92 1.91 -0.95 11.62
C ALA A 92 3.34 -0.38 11.57
N GLU A 93 4.34 -1.06 12.15
CA GLU A 93 5.71 -0.55 12.35
C GLU A 93 6.34 0.04 11.07
N TYR A 94 6.45 -0.74 9.99
CA TYR A 94 7.04 -0.25 8.74
C TYR A 94 6.25 0.91 8.15
N SER A 95 4.92 0.85 8.21
CA SER A 95 4.03 1.89 7.69
C SER A 95 4.20 3.22 8.42
N CYS A 96 4.54 3.21 9.71
CA CYS A 96 4.89 4.40 10.49
C CYS A 96 6.32 4.90 10.20
N LEU A 97 7.29 3.99 10.01
CA LEU A 97 8.67 4.36 9.72
C LEU A 97 8.84 5.03 8.35
N MET A 98 8.01 4.66 7.37
CA MET A 98 8.05 5.25 6.01
C MET A 98 7.78 6.76 5.98
N TRP A 99 7.25 7.35 7.05
CA TRP A 99 6.99 8.79 7.15
C TRP A 99 8.27 9.61 7.33
N PHE A 100 9.34 8.96 7.79
CA PHE A 100 10.62 9.60 8.10
C PHE A 100 11.69 9.33 7.03
N ALA A 101 11.34 8.66 5.94
CA ALA A 101 12.25 8.20 4.87
C ALA A 101 12.07 8.99 3.56
#